data_AF-A0A970UKD0-F1
#
_entry.id   AF-A0A970UKD0-F1
#
_cell.length_a   1.000
_cell.length_b   1.000
_cell.length_c   1.000
_cell.angle_alpha   90.00
_cell.angle_beta   90.00
_cell.angle_gamma   90.00
#
_symmetry.space_group_name_H-M   'P 1'
#
loop_
_entity.id
_entity.type
_entity.pdbx_description
1 polymer ?
#
loop_
_entity_poly.entity_id
_entity_poly.type
_entity_poly.pdbx_seq_one_letter_code
_entity_poly.pdbx_strand_id
1 'polypeptide(L)'
;MKQRWPFLALIFSALLLISSCRTTSFFKEEPYFSAMGEPSHLVITMDMQKGRELLGDQSLSQDVDPAVSQLLDRTDRISISLYDPNATEEERTEKVDLSAYAYFGGLEGNYPRFITNTALLWSPGWEKIENDKTHYFTNDMMGLYAAVPKSGLLLFSNSDYMEAYEKTYAHRTTLIDASSAAKMQKAMFGFYANSPQAMIDIGLDIPLSVLLQMNSILFVIESSADGNPILNGTIVMKNAKLANSLNILLKTSYISEKRRNKLPLGDLTNLFILNEDAVEITGMALSQAQLVGFSRMFDVLFQTAGGSDQHANL
;
A
#
# COMPACT_ATOMS: atom_id res chain seq x y z
N MET A 1 -13.73 -46.52 35.38
CA MET A 1 -13.64 -45.12 34.90
C MET A 1 -12.38 -44.98 34.05
N LYS A 2 -12.50 -45.04 32.72
CA LYS A 2 -11.36 -45.02 31.80
C LYS A 2 -10.91 -43.58 31.53
N GLN A 3 -9.68 -43.31 31.95
CA GLN A 3 -8.73 -42.25 31.63
C GLN A 3 -9.11 -41.39 30.39
N ARG A 4 -9.88 -40.32 30.58
CA ARG A 4 -10.21 -39.30 29.55
C ARG A 4 -9.16 -38.17 29.44
N TRP A 5 -8.20 -38.13 30.36
CA TRP A 5 -7.13 -37.12 30.41
C TRP A 5 -6.12 -37.13 29.26
N PRO A 6 -5.61 -38.28 28.76
CA PRO A 6 -4.62 -38.23 27.68
C PRO A 6 -5.22 -37.71 26.36
N PHE A 7 -6.51 -37.95 26.12
CA PHE A 7 -7.21 -37.45 24.94
C PHE A 7 -7.43 -35.93 24.99
N LEU A 8 -7.81 -35.41 26.16
CA LEU A 8 -7.93 -33.96 26.40
C LEU A 8 -6.58 -33.24 26.33
N ALA A 9 -5.52 -33.83 26.88
CA ALA A 9 -4.17 -33.28 26.79
C ALA A 9 -3.62 -33.29 25.35
N LEU A 10 -3.94 -34.32 24.56
CA LEU A 10 -3.55 -34.41 23.16
C LEU A 10 -4.31 -33.40 22.29
N ILE A 11 -5.61 -33.21 22.54
CA ILE A 11 -6.41 -32.16 21.88
C ILE A 11 -5.91 -30.77 22.27
N PHE A 12 -5.61 -30.54 23.55
CA PHE A 12 -5.09 -29.25 24.02
C PHE A 12 -3.68 -28.96 23.50
N SER A 13 -2.81 -29.98 23.41
CA SER A 13 -1.47 -29.85 22.81
C SER A 13 -1.55 -29.66 21.31
N ALA A 14 -2.48 -30.33 20.62
CA ALA A 14 -2.75 -30.10 19.20
C ALA A 14 -3.28 -28.68 18.96
N LEU A 15 -4.20 -28.19 19.80
CA LEU A 15 -4.70 -26.81 19.76
C LEU A 15 -3.59 -25.78 20.01
N LEU A 16 -2.67 -26.04 20.94
CA LEU A 16 -1.49 -25.19 21.20
C LEU A 16 -0.48 -25.22 20.04
N LEU A 17 -0.28 -26.37 19.39
CA LEU A 17 0.58 -26.49 18.22
C LEU A 17 -0.02 -25.75 17.02
N ILE A 18 -1.34 -25.85 16.81
CA ILE A 18 -2.06 -25.15 15.73
C ILE A 18 -2.11 -23.64 15.98
N SER A 19 -2.24 -23.18 17.23
CA SER A 19 -2.21 -21.74 17.56
C SER A 19 -0.82 -21.13 17.48
N SER A 20 0.25 -21.93 17.58
CA SER A 20 1.63 -21.46 17.44
C SER A 20 2.14 -21.36 16.00
N CYS A 21 1.39 -21.88 15.02
CA CYS A 21 1.73 -21.73 13.60
C CYS A 21 1.35 -20.34 13.09
N ARG A 22 2.17 -19.33 13.43
CA ARG A 22 2.13 -18.02 12.75
C ARG A 22 2.55 -18.23 11.30
N THR A 23 1.62 -18.05 10.37
CA THR A 23 1.99 -18.00 8.94
C THR A 23 2.58 -16.62 8.67
N THR A 24 3.70 -16.56 7.98
CA THR A 24 4.24 -15.30 7.45
C THR A 24 4.09 -15.32 5.94
N SER A 25 4.29 -14.17 5.29
CA SER A 25 4.42 -14.16 3.84
C SER A 25 5.42 -15.21 3.37
N PHE A 26 5.06 -15.91 2.30
CA PHE A 26 5.96 -16.88 1.66
C PHE A 26 6.93 -16.22 0.68
N PHE A 27 6.74 -14.93 0.39
CA PHE A 27 7.59 -14.12 -0.47
C PHE A 27 8.79 -13.59 0.32
N LYS A 28 9.85 -14.40 0.41
CA LYS A 28 11.05 -14.08 1.22
C LYS A 28 12.14 -13.34 0.46
N GLU A 29 12.30 -13.63 -0.83
CA GLU A 29 13.38 -13.09 -1.65
C GLU A 29 12.98 -11.77 -2.32
N GLU A 30 11.71 -11.65 -2.69
CA GLU A 30 11.15 -10.46 -3.35
C GLU A 30 9.83 -10.08 -2.69
N PRO A 31 9.57 -8.80 -2.40
CA PRO A 31 8.29 -8.37 -1.82
C PRO A 31 7.10 -8.67 -2.74
N TYR A 32 5.99 -9.15 -2.19
CA TYR A 32 4.77 -9.48 -2.96
C TYR A 32 4.38 -8.37 -3.95
N PHE A 33 4.36 -7.13 -3.47
CA PHE A 33 3.94 -5.95 -4.24
C PHE A 33 4.84 -5.58 -5.42
N SER A 34 6.02 -6.20 -5.57
CA SER A 34 6.89 -5.91 -6.70
C SER A 34 6.25 -6.25 -8.05
N ALA A 35 5.20 -7.08 -8.07
CA ALA A 35 4.43 -7.44 -9.27
C ALA A 35 3.22 -6.52 -9.55
N MET A 36 3.05 -5.46 -8.77
CA MET A 36 1.86 -4.59 -8.84
C MET A 36 2.07 -3.29 -9.64
N GLY A 37 3.30 -3.05 -10.13
CA GLY A 37 3.73 -1.78 -10.74
C GLY A 37 3.49 -1.66 -12.25
N GLU A 38 2.31 -2.04 -12.76
CA GLU A 38 1.96 -1.81 -14.17
C GLU A 38 1.95 -0.31 -14.52
N PRO A 39 2.17 0.07 -15.79
CA PRO A 39 2.08 1.46 -16.21
C PRO A 39 0.72 2.06 -15.82
N SER A 40 0.73 3.28 -15.29
CA SER A 40 -0.46 3.99 -14.78
C SER A 40 -1.05 3.43 -13.49
N HIS A 41 -0.49 2.37 -12.92
CA HIS A 41 -0.88 1.88 -11.60
C HIS A 41 -0.19 2.67 -10.50
N LEU A 42 -0.93 2.95 -9.45
CA LEU A 42 -0.44 3.52 -8.19
C LEU A 42 -0.33 2.38 -7.17
N VAL A 43 0.90 2.05 -6.78
CA VAL A 43 1.18 1.02 -5.79
C VAL A 43 1.44 1.67 -4.45
N ILE A 44 0.63 1.33 -3.46
CA ILE A 44 0.73 1.80 -2.09
C ILE A 44 0.99 0.61 -1.18
N THR A 45 1.96 0.76 -0.28
CA THR A 45 2.32 -0.27 0.70
C THR A 45 2.46 0.35 2.08
N MET A 46 2.04 -0.39 3.10
CA MET A 46 2.16 0.04 4.49
C MET A 46 2.59 -1.12 5.38
N ASP A 47 3.65 -0.89 6.16
CA ASP A 47 4.01 -1.72 7.29
C ASP A 47 3.04 -1.44 8.43
N MET A 48 2.24 -2.41 8.83
CA MET A 48 1.17 -2.16 9.80
C MET A 48 1.71 -1.87 11.19
N GLN A 49 2.85 -2.46 11.56
CA GLN A 49 3.46 -2.22 12.86
C GLN A 49 4.04 -0.80 12.91
N LYS A 50 4.92 -0.46 11.95
CA LYS A 50 5.57 0.87 11.94
C LYS A 50 4.59 1.99 11.61
N GLY A 51 3.58 1.70 10.79
CA GLY A 51 2.53 2.64 10.43
C GLY A 51 1.67 3.05 11.62
N ARG A 52 1.30 2.09 12.49
CA ARG A 52 0.57 2.39 13.75
C ARG A 52 1.39 3.25 14.70
N GLU A 53 2.70 3.02 14.79
CA GLU A 53 3.61 3.86 15.59
C GLU A 53 3.61 5.32 15.12
N LEU A 54 3.41 5.56 13.82
CA LEU A 54 3.42 6.89 13.21
C LEU A 54 2.08 7.62 13.27
N LEU A 55 1.00 6.93 12.88
CA LEU A 55 -0.34 7.52 12.74
C LEU A 55 -1.11 7.52 14.08
N GLY A 56 -0.57 6.81 15.08
CA GLY A 56 -1.22 6.54 16.34
C GLY A 56 -2.38 5.55 16.20
N ASP A 57 -2.81 4.95 17.31
CA ASP A 57 -3.96 4.02 17.36
C ASP A 57 -5.30 4.67 16.95
N GLN A 58 -5.32 5.95 16.58
CA GLN A 58 -6.54 6.68 16.26
C GLN A 58 -6.90 6.67 14.77
N SER A 59 -5.95 6.47 13.84
CA SER A 59 -6.27 6.59 12.40
C SER A 59 -6.94 5.35 11.81
N LEU A 60 -6.55 4.15 12.25
CA LEU A 60 -7.01 2.89 11.65
C LEU A 60 -8.19 2.22 12.39
N SER A 61 -8.65 2.79 13.52
CA SER A 61 -9.40 2.00 14.52
C SER A 61 -10.68 2.63 15.08
N GLN A 62 -10.94 3.93 14.90
CA GLN A 62 -12.05 4.56 15.64
C GLN A 62 -13.44 4.25 15.05
N ASP A 63 -13.56 4.03 13.74
CA ASP A 63 -14.83 3.74 13.06
C ASP A 63 -14.82 2.45 12.23
N VAL A 64 -13.76 1.64 12.38
CA VAL A 64 -13.59 0.42 11.61
C VAL A 64 -14.30 -0.75 12.29
N ASP A 65 -15.07 -1.52 11.52
CA ASP A 65 -15.77 -2.72 12.00
C ASP A 65 -14.80 -3.62 12.82
N PRO A 66 -15.19 -4.11 14.01
CA PRO A 66 -14.38 -5.03 14.82
C PRO A 66 -13.79 -6.22 14.04
N ALA A 67 -14.49 -6.73 13.02
CA ALA A 67 -14.00 -7.80 12.16
C ALA A 67 -12.80 -7.34 11.31
N VAL A 68 -12.83 -6.10 10.83
CA VAL A 68 -11.77 -5.50 10.03
C VAL A 68 -10.57 -5.13 10.93
N SER A 69 -10.80 -4.65 12.15
CA SER A 69 -9.73 -4.45 13.14
C SER A 69 -8.97 -5.74 13.45
N GLN A 70 -9.68 -6.86 13.67
CA GLN A 70 -9.07 -8.18 13.86
C GLN A 70 -8.28 -8.66 12.63
N LEU A 71 -8.74 -8.32 11.43
CA LEU A 71 -8.01 -8.62 10.20
C LEU A 71 -6.68 -7.86 10.16
N LEU A 72 -6.72 -6.56 10.47
CA LEU A 72 -5.56 -5.67 10.51
C LEU A 72 -4.51 -6.07 11.54
N ASP A 73 -4.94 -6.56 12.71
CA ASP A 73 -4.02 -7.03 13.77
C ASP A 73 -3.20 -8.25 13.36
N ARG A 74 -3.68 -9.00 12.36
CA ARG A 74 -2.99 -10.17 11.81
C ARG A 74 -2.17 -9.82 10.57
N THR A 75 -2.26 -8.59 10.08
CA THR A 75 -1.55 -8.10 8.92
C THR A 75 -0.19 -7.56 9.34
N ASP A 76 0.88 -8.06 8.72
CA ASP A 76 2.21 -7.47 8.84
C ASP A 76 2.36 -6.31 7.82
N ARG A 77 1.87 -6.50 6.58
CA ARG A 77 1.93 -5.50 5.51
C ARG A 77 0.70 -5.49 4.62
N ILE A 78 0.26 -4.30 4.24
CA ILE A 78 -0.80 -4.07 3.24
C ILE A 78 -0.16 -3.57 1.96
N SER A 79 -0.59 -4.13 0.82
CA SER A 79 -0.20 -3.67 -0.50
C SER A 79 -1.42 -3.53 -1.39
N ILE A 80 -1.60 -2.37 -2.01
CA ILE A 80 -2.72 -2.03 -2.88
C ILE A 80 -2.16 -1.47 -4.18
N SER A 81 -2.70 -1.92 -5.31
CA SER A 81 -2.54 -1.29 -6.62
C SER A 81 -3.86 -0.66 -7.02
N LEU A 82 -3.82 0.61 -7.37
CA LEU A 82 -4.96 1.36 -7.88
C LEU A 82 -4.71 1.68 -9.34
N TYR A 83 -5.75 1.56 -10.15
CA TYR A 83 -5.71 1.93 -11.56
C TYR A 83 -7.09 2.41 -11.99
N ASP A 84 -7.11 3.37 -12.91
CA ASP A 84 -8.35 3.81 -13.53
C ASP A 84 -8.67 2.88 -14.70
N PRO A 85 -9.74 2.07 -14.63
CA PRO A 85 -10.09 1.16 -15.71
C PRO A 85 -10.59 1.88 -16.97
N ASN A 86 -10.98 3.16 -16.85
CA ASN A 86 -11.55 3.96 -17.94
C ASN A 86 -10.60 5.05 -18.44
N ALA A 87 -9.41 5.20 -17.85
CA ALA A 87 -8.50 6.28 -18.19
C ALA A 87 -8.16 6.33 -19.68
N THR A 88 -8.63 7.40 -20.33
CA THR A 88 -8.17 7.78 -21.67
C THR A 88 -7.05 8.81 -21.56
N GLU A 89 -6.18 8.92 -22.59
CA GLU A 89 -5.07 9.90 -22.56
C GLU A 89 -5.53 11.35 -22.39
N GLU A 90 -6.79 11.65 -22.71
CA GLU A 90 -7.40 12.99 -22.65
C GLU A 90 -7.93 13.36 -21.25
N GLU A 91 -8.12 12.40 -20.34
CA GLU A 91 -8.76 12.59 -19.04
C GLU A 91 -7.77 12.70 -17.86
N ARG A 92 -6.48 12.90 -18.13
CA ARG A 92 -5.45 12.99 -17.07
C ARG A 92 -5.69 14.20 -16.16
N THR A 93 -5.89 13.95 -14.88
CA THR A 93 -6.14 14.97 -13.86
C THR A 93 -4.93 15.18 -12.95
N GLU A 94 -4.83 16.39 -12.38
CA GLU A 94 -3.85 16.67 -11.31
C GLU A 94 -4.21 16.01 -9.97
N LYS A 95 -5.49 15.67 -9.78
CA LYS A 95 -6.02 15.12 -8.53
C LYS A 95 -6.59 13.72 -8.76
N VAL A 96 -6.21 12.80 -7.87
CA VAL A 96 -6.72 11.44 -7.83
C VAL A 96 -8.13 11.43 -7.24
N ASP A 97 -9.12 10.99 -8.03
CA ASP A 97 -10.43 10.60 -7.52
C ASP A 97 -10.45 9.09 -7.30
N LEU A 98 -10.24 8.66 -6.06
CA LEU A 98 -10.13 7.24 -5.71
C LEU A 98 -11.44 6.46 -5.91
N SER A 99 -12.58 7.14 -6.00
CA SER A 99 -13.88 6.47 -6.14
C SER A 99 -14.07 5.84 -7.53
N ALA A 100 -13.39 6.36 -8.54
CA ALA A 100 -13.43 5.84 -9.91
C ALA A 100 -12.40 4.73 -10.17
N TYR A 101 -11.46 4.51 -9.25
CA TYR A 101 -10.35 3.59 -9.44
C TYR A 101 -10.75 2.16 -9.07
N ALA A 102 -10.38 1.23 -9.95
CA ALA A 102 -10.31 -0.18 -9.60
C ALA A 102 -9.05 -0.43 -8.76
N TYR A 103 -9.12 -1.43 -7.89
CA TYR A 103 -8.00 -1.85 -7.08
C TYR A 103 -7.93 -3.35 -6.88
N PHE A 104 -6.71 -3.80 -6.67
CA PHE A 104 -6.41 -5.11 -6.15
C PHE A 104 -5.22 -5.04 -5.20
N GLY A 105 -5.11 -6.03 -4.34
CA GLY A 105 -4.14 -5.98 -3.26
C GLY A 105 -3.90 -7.30 -2.58
N GLY A 106 -2.98 -7.24 -1.62
CA GLY A 106 -2.65 -8.35 -0.76
C GLY A 106 -2.40 -7.86 0.66
N LEU A 107 -2.94 -8.62 1.62
CA LEU A 107 -2.56 -8.53 3.02
C LEU A 107 -1.58 -9.66 3.31
N GLU A 108 -0.35 -9.30 3.63
CA GLU A 108 0.69 -10.23 4.05
C GLU A 108 0.69 -10.33 5.58
N GLY A 109 0.62 -11.55 6.11
CA GLY A 109 0.57 -11.74 7.56
C GLY A 109 0.10 -13.12 7.99
N ASN A 110 -0.50 -13.20 9.17
CA ASN A 110 -0.95 -14.45 9.75
C ASN A 110 -2.31 -14.91 9.20
N TYR A 111 -2.32 -15.39 7.95
CA TYR A 111 -3.49 -15.96 7.27
C TYR A 111 -3.33 -17.44 6.93
N PRO A 112 -3.66 -18.38 7.84
CA PRO A 112 -3.73 -19.80 7.52
C PRO A 112 -4.84 -20.07 6.49
N ARG A 113 -4.49 -20.63 5.33
CA ARG A 113 -5.42 -20.84 4.20
C ARG A 113 -6.74 -21.50 4.58
N PHE A 114 -6.67 -22.61 5.32
CA PHE A 114 -7.87 -23.36 5.71
C PHE A 114 -8.77 -22.52 6.61
N ILE A 115 -8.23 -21.97 7.69
CA ILE A 115 -8.99 -21.22 8.69
C ILE A 115 -9.62 -19.97 8.06
N THR A 116 -8.85 -19.18 7.32
CA THR A 116 -9.34 -17.92 6.74
C THR A 116 -10.37 -18.15 5.65
N ASN A 117 -10.17 -19.10 4.73
CA ASN A 117 -11.17 -19.41 3.71
C ASN A 117 -12.45 -20.02 4.31
N THR A 118 -12.33 -20.83 5.37
CA THR A 118 -13.50 -21.29 6.12
C THR A 118 -14.23 -20.12 6.77
N ALA A 119 -13.52 -19.18 7.40
CA ALA A 119 -14.14 -17.99 7.98
C ALA A 119 -14.90 -17.16 6.94
N LEU A 120 -14.34 -16.94 5.75
CA LEU A 120 -15.03 -16.26 4.65
C LEU A 120 -16.31 -17.01 4.23
N LEU A 121 -16.25 -18.34 4.09
CA LEU A 121 -17.41 -19.16 3.71
C LEU A 121 -18.59 -19.05 4.70
N TRP A 122 -18.31 -18.89 5.99
CA TRP A 122 -19.34 -18.79 7.04
C TRP A 122 -19.70 -17.34 7.40
N SER A 123 -19.01 -16.35 6.83
CA SER A 123 -19.28 -14.95 7.10
C SER A 123 -20.51 -14.48 6.32
N PRO A 124 -21.44 -13.73 6.95
CA PRO A 124 -22.58 -13.17 6.25
C PRO A 124 -22.16 -12.30 5.05
N GLY A 125 -22.89 -12.41 3.94
CA GLY A 125 -22.67 -11.63 2.72
C GLY A 125 -21.56 -12.16 1.80
N TRP A 126 -20.81 -13.19 2.20
CA TRP A 126 -19.79 -13.80 1.37
C TRP A 126 -20.30 -15.05 0.66
N GLU A 127 -20.09 -15.11 -0.65
CA GLU A 127 -20.45 -16.24 -1.48
C GLU A 127 -19.21 -16.85 -2.13
N LYS A 128 -19.14 -18.20 -2.14
CA LYS A 128 -18.02 -18.90 -2.77
C LYS A 128 -18.23 -18.98 -4.29
N ILE A 129 -17.23 -18.54 -5.04
CA ILE A 129 -17.14 -18.74 -6.48
C ILE A 129 -16.11 -19.84 -6.78
N GLU A 130 -16.54 -20.86 -7.51
CA GLU A 130 -15.67 -21.90 -8.05
C GLU A 130 -15.19 -21.49 -9.44
N ASN A 131 -13.87 -21.50 -9.67
CA ASN A 131 -13.25 -21.31 -10.96
C ASN A 131 -12.33 -22.50 -11.24
N ASP A 132 -12.07 -22.81 -12.52
CA ASP A 132 -11.27 -23.97 -12.94
C ASP A 132 -9.87 -24.01 -12.31
N LYS A 133 -9.32 -22.84 -11.92
CA LYS A 133 -7.95 -22.70 -11.38
C LYS A 133 -7.89 -22.54 -9.86
N THR A 134 -8.91 -21.93 -9.26
CA THR A 134 -8.96 -21.62 -7.83
C THR A 134 -10.40 -21.36 -7.39
N HIS A 135 -10.63 -21.29 -6.09
CA HIS A 135 -11.86 -20.72 -5.56
C HIS A 135 -11.56 -19.37 -4.90
N TYR A 136 -12.55 -18.49 -4.92
CA TYR A 136 -12.52 -17.21 -4.22
C TYR A 136 -13.90 -16.89 -3.66
N PHE A 137 -14.00 -15.80 -2.91
CA PHE A 137 -15.24 -15.37 -2.29
C PHE A 137 -15.59 -13.97 -2.80
N THR A 138 -16.87 -13.72 -3.02
CA THR A 138 -17.41 -12.39 -3.39
C THR A 138 -18.32 -11.89 -2.28
N ASN A 139 -18.35 -10.57 -2.09
CA ASN A 139 -19.32 -9.89 -1.25
C ASN A 139 -19.89 -8.69 -2.01
N ASP A 140 -21.12 -8.83 -2.50
CA ASP A 140 -21.76 -7.84 -3.37
C ASP A 140 -22.03 -6.51 -2.66
N MET A 141 -22.32 -6.55 -1.35
CA MET A 141 -22.53 -5.31 -0.58
C MET A 141 -21.26 -4.48 -0.49
N MET A 142 -20.11 -5.15 -0.35
CA MET A 142 -18.80 -4.51 -0.27
C MET A 142 -18.17 -4.27 -1.64
N GLY A 143 -18.72 -4.88 -2.71
CA GLY A 143 -18.10 -4.89 -4.04
C GLY A 143 -16.70 -5.52 -4.02
N LEU A 144 -16.48 -6.53 -3.16
CA LEU A 144 -15.15 -7.06 -2.88
C LEU A 144 -15.06 -8.56 -3.18
N TYR A 145 -13.99 -8.94 -3.86
CA TYR A 145 -13.54 -10.31 -4.01
C TYR A 145 -12.35 -10.57 -3.11
N ALA A 146 -12.30 -11.72 -2.45
CA ALA A 146 -11.16 -12.10 -1.63
C ALA A 146 -10.92 -13.61 -1.58
N ALA A 147 -9.67 -14.01 -1.42
CA ALA A 147 -9.33 -15.38 -1.01
C ALA A 147 -7.92 -15.46 -0.43
N VAL A 148 -7.65 -16.52 0.32
CA VAL A 148 -6.29 -16.91 0.70
C VAL A 148 -5.83 -18.02 -0.25
N PRO A 149 -5.09 -17.69 -1.33
CA PRO A 149 -4.58 -18.71 -2.26
C PRO A 149 -3.50 -19.58 -1.60
N LYS A 150 -2.70 -18.99 -0.72
CA LYS A 150 -1.63 -19.63 0.04
C LYS A 150 -1.52 -19.01 1.42
N SER A 151 -1.20 -19.84 2.40
CA SER A 151 -1.01 -19.36 3.77
C SER A 151 -0.01 -18.22 3.81
N GLY A 152 -0.36 -17.13 4.49
CA GLY A 152 0.45 -15.92 4.58
C GLY A 152 0.00 -14.74 3.72
N LEU A 153 -0.93 -14.94 2.78
CA LEU A 153 -1.40 -13.92 1.85
C LEU A 153 -2.91 -13.98 1.66
N LEU A 154 -3.62 -12.90 2.01
CA LEU A 154 -5.02 -12.69 1.63
C LEU A 154 -5.04 -11.75 0.43
N LEU A 155 -5.46 -12.26 -0.73
CA LEU A 155 -5.67 -11.45 -1.94
C LEU A 155 -7.06 -10.85 -1.93
N PHE A 156 -7.18 -9.62 -2.40
CA PHE A 156 -8.45 -8.94 -2.58
C PHE A 156 -8.49 -8.07 -3.84
N SER A 157 -9.68 -7.80 -4.35
CA SER A 157 -9.92 -6.89 -5.49
C SER A 157 -11.37 -6.43 -5.53
N ASN A 158 -11.66 -5.26 -6.10
CA ASN A 158 -13.04 -4.82 -6.36
C ASN A 158 -13.49 -4.95 -7.83
N SER A 159 -12.62 -5.40 -8.72
CA SER A 159 -12.88 -5.47 -10.15
C SER A 159 -12.81 -6.93 -10.64
N ASP A 160 -11.59 -7.43 -10.83
CA ASP A 160 -11.32 -8.77 -11.32
C ASP A 160 -10.31 -9.48 -10.40
N TYR A 161 -10.85 -10.38 -9.57
CA TYR A 161 -10.04 -11.23 -8.70
C TYR A 161 -9.05 -12.10 -9.48
N MET A 162 -9.48 -12.65 -10.62
CA MET A 162 -8.65 -13.57 -11.40
C MET A 162 -7.50 -12.84 -12.05
N GLU A 163 -7.70 -11.61 -12.51
CA GLU A 163 -6.61 -10.75 -12.97
C GLU A 163 -5.56 -10.56 -11.87
N ALA A 164 -5.99 -10.17 -10.66
CA ALA A 164 -5.10 -10.00 -9.52
C ALA A 164 -4.37 -11.30 -9.17
N TYR A 165 -5.08 -12.43 -9.09
CA TYR A 165 -4.53 -13.75 -8.80
C TYR A 165 -3.47 -14.18 -9.83
N GLU A 166 -3.77 -14.02 -11.11
CA GLU A 166 -2.88 -14.43 -12.20
C GLU A 166 -1.61 -13.57 -12.23
N LYS A 167 -1.76 -12.25 -12.16
CA LYS A 167 -0.65 -11.30 -12.31
C LYS A 167 0.25 -11.21 -11.08
N THR A 168 -0.31 -11.34 -9.88
CA THR A 168 0.45 -11.12 -8.63
C THR A 168 0.84 -12.40 -7.91
N TYR A 169 0.21 -13.53 -8.23
CA TYR A 169 0.45 -14.79 -7.53
C TYR A 169 0.82 -15.95 -8.46
N ALA A 170 -0.03 -16.32 -9.42
CA ALA A 170 0.16 -17.55 -10.20
C ALA A 170 1.23 -17.44 -11.30
N HIS A 171 1.25 -16.33 -12.04
CA HIS A 171 2.18 -16.03 -13.13
C HIS A 171 2.94 -14.71 -12.86
N ARG A 172 3.29 -14.51 -11.59
CA ARG A 172 3.92 -13.30 -11.08
C ARG A 172 5.16 -12.91 -11.87
N THR A 173 5.18 -11.66 -12.34
CA THR A 173 6.37 -11.02 -12.94
C THR A 173 6.69 -9.75 -12.16
N THR A 174 7.96 -9.53 -11.83
CA THR A 174 8.40 -8.34 -11.10
C THR A 174 8.42 -7.12 -12.03
N LEU A 175 7.65 -6.10 -11.66
CA LEU A 175 7.46 -4.84 -12.40
C LEU A 175 8.14 -3.66 -11.72
N ILE A 176 8.24 -3.70 -10.39
CA ILE A 176 9.01 -2.74 -9.59
C ILE A 176 10.42 -3.27 -9.45
N ASP A 177 11.42 -2.46 -9.80
CA ASP A 177 12.82 -2.86 -9.69
C ASP A 177 13.20 -3.21 -8.25
N ALA A 178 14.20 -4.10 -8.10
CA ALA A 178 14.59 -4.63 -6.80
C ALA A 178 15.04 -3.55 -5.79
N SER A 179 15.65 -2.45 -6.27
CA SER A 179 16.09 -1.36 -5.41
C SER A 179 14.91 -0.59 -4.84
N SER A 180 13.96 -0.20 -5.69
CA SER A 180 12.72 0.47 -5.29
C SER A 180 11.87 -0.43 -4.37
N ALA A 181 11.72 -1.71 -4.72
CA ALA A 181 10.97 -2.66 -3.91
C ALA A 181 11.61 -2.86 -2.52
N ALA A 182 12.94 -2.93 -2.44
CA ALA A 182 13.65 -3.05 -1.16
C ALA A 182 13.50 -1.79 -0.29
N LYS A 183 13.48 -0.59 -0.88
CA LYS A 183 13.20 0.66 -0.15
C LYS A 183 11.77 0.64 0.41
N MET A 184 10.76 0.32 -0.41
CA MET A 184 9.37 0.23 0.03
C MET A 184 9.15 -0.82 1.12
N GLN A 185 9.83 -1.98 1.03
CA GLN A 185 9.72 -3.06 2.01
C GLN A 185 10.27 -2.67 3.39
N LYS A 186 11.29 -1.80 3.44
CA LYS A 186 11.87 -1.33 4.72
C LYS A 186 11.08 -0.17 5.31
N ALA A 187 10.47 0.63 4.44
CA ALA A 187 9.71 1.80 4.83
C ALA A 187 8.43 1.46 5.60
N MET A 188 7.95 2.47 6.34
CA MET A 188 6.67 2.43 7.05
C MET A 188 5.53 2.56 6.05
N PHE A 189 5.69 3.49 5.12
CA PHE A 189 4.79 3.73 4.00
C PHE A 189 5.62 3.81 2.71
N GLY A 190 5.12 3.21 1.64
CA GLY A 190 5.71 3.27 0.32
C GLY A 190 4.66 3.59 -0.72
N PHE A 191 5.00 4.48 -1.63
CA PHE A 191 4.21 4.83 -2.80
C PHE A 191 5.09 4.71 -4.04
N TYR A 192 4.59 4.03 -5.05
CA TYR A 192 5.27 3.86 -6.32
C TYR A 192 4.29 4.03 -7.47
N ALA A 193 4.73 4.72 -8.51
CA ALA A 193 3.99 4.82 -9.76
C ALA A 193 4.95 4.69 -10.93
N ASN A 194 4.65 3.76 -11.84
CA ASN A 194 5.33 3.66 -13.12
C ASN A 194 4.50 4.41 -14.17
N SER A 195 5.11 5.38 -14.86
CA SER A 195 4.43 6.29 -15.78
C SER A 195 3.19 6.95 -15.16
N PRO A 196 3.37 7.80 -14.14
CA PRO A 196 2.27 8.38 -13.37
C PRO A 196 1.36 9.23 -14.26
N GLN A 197 0.06 8.94 -14.24
CA GLN A 197 -0.96 9.78 -14.88
C GLN A 197 -1.50 10.86 -13.94
N ALA A 198 -1.52 10.55 -12.64
CA ALA A 198 -1.90 11.43 -11.55
C ALA A 198 -0.88 11.29 -10.41
N MET A 199 -0.85 12.27 -9.52
CA MET A 199 0.05 12.29 -8.36
C MET A 199 -0.74 12.41 -7.08
N ILE A 200 -0.25 11.77 -6.02
CA ILE A 200 -0.68 12.09 -4.66
C ILE A 200 -0.09 13.44 -4.28
N ASP A 201 -0.94 14.38 -3.90
CA ASP A 201 -0.48 15.66 -3.37
C ASP A 201 0.23 15.42 -2.02
N ILE A 202 1.56 15.54 -2.05
CA ILE A 202 2.42 15.46 -0.87
C ILE A 202 2.89 16.86 -0.42
N GLY A 203 2.19 17.92 -0.84
CA GLY A 203 2.56 19.32 -0.58
C GLY A 203 3.72 19.81 -1.43
N LEU A 204 4.04 19.11 -2.53
CA LEU A 204 5.07 19.53 -3.49
C LEU A 204 4.50 20.29 -4.69
N ASP A 205 3.17 20.41 -4.81
CA ASP A 205 2.45 21.15 -5.86
C ASP A 205 3.05 20.92 -7.26
N ILE A 206 3.23 19.66 -7.65
CA ILE A 206 3.85 19.32 -8.94
C ILE A 206 2.82 19.51 -10.08
N PRO A 207 3.07 20.40 -11.06
CA PRO A 207 2.13 20.65 -12.14
C PRO A 207 1.94 19.43 -13.06
N LEU A 208 0.75 19.26 -13.66
CA LEU A 208 0.47 18.17 -14.60
C LEU A 208 1.50 18.07 -15.73
N SER A 209 1.90 19.22 -16.27
CA SER A 209 2.89 19.30 -17.34
C SER A 209 4.24 18.66 -16.97
N VAL A 210 4.59 18.63 -15.68
CA VAL A 210 5.80 17.96 -15.16
C VAL A 210 5.54 16.49 -14.93
N LEU A 211 4.36 16.11 -14.41
CA LEU A 211 3.95 14.70 -14.23
C LEU A 211 4.01 13.91 -15.54
N LEU A 212 3.52 14.51 -16.62
CA LEU A 212 3.55 13.91 -17.96
C LEU A 212 4.96 13.66 -18.51
N GLN A 213 5.98 14.22 -17.87
CA GLN A 213 7.39 14.07 -18.22
C GLN A 213 8.16 13.13 -17.28
N MET A 214 7.46 12.52 -16.32
CA MET A 214 8.01 11.52 -15.40
C MET A 214 7.92 10.12 -16.01
N ASN A 215 8.96 9.33 -15.79
CA ASN A 215 8.99 7.91 -16.07
C ASN A 215 8.51 7.10 -14.87
N SER A 216 8.92 7.48 -13.65
CA SER A 216 8.48 6.82 -12.43
C SER A 216 8.64 7.72 -11.21
N ILE A 217 7.83 7.45 -10.19
CA ILE A 217 7.90 8.10 -8.88
C ILE A 217 7.99 7.01 -7.81
N LEU A 218 8.89 7.20 -6.86
CA LEU A 218 8.97 6.46 -5.61
C LEU A 218 8.98 7.45 -4.47
N PHE A 219 8.08 7.28 -3.50
CA PHE A 219 8.11 7.98 -2.22
C PHE A 219 8.03 6.96 -1.10
N VAL A 220 8.86 7.13 -0.08
CA VAL A 220 8.85 6.29 1.11
C VAL A 220 8.92 7.15 2.36
N ILE A 221 8.14 6.77 3.38
CA ILE A 221 8.18 7.40 4.69
C ILE A 221 8.91 6.45 5.64
N GLU A 222 9.96 6.98 6.26
CA GLU A 222 10.82 6.26 7.19
C GLU A 222 10.98 7.07 8.48
N SER A 223 11.33 6.39 9.57
CA SER A 223 11.74 7.07 10.80
C SER A 223 13.20 7.46 10.66
N SER A 224 13.50 8.74 10.90
CA SER A 224 14.87 9.21 11.08
C SER A 224 15.52 8.59 12.32
N ALA A 225 16.84 8.77 12.47
CA ALA A 225 17.57 8.31 13.65
C ALA A 225 17.00 8.86 14.98
N ASP A 226 16.40 10.04 14.94
CA ASP A 226 15.76 10.70 16.08
C ASP A 226 14.29 10.31 16.26
N GLY A 227 13.78 9.35 15.47
CA GLY A 227 12.40 8.87 15.53
C GLY A 227 11.36 9.74 14.81
N ASN A 228 11.77 10.87 14.23
CA ASN A 228 10.87 11.73 13.46
C ASN A 228 10.60 11.16 12.06
N PRO A 229 9.36 11.23 11.52
CA PRO A 229 9.07 10.85 10.16
C PRO A 229 9.77 11.74 9.13
N ILE A 230 10.37 11.08 8.16
CA ILE A 230 11.00 11.71 7.01
C ILE A 230 10.51 11.07 5.71
N LEU A 231 10.39 11.90 4.68
CA LEU A 231 10.12 11.49 3.31
C LEU A 231 11.45 11.34 2.57
N ASN A 232 11.66 10.15 2.03
CA ASN A 232 12.66 9.87 1.02
C ASN A 232 11.96 9.61 -0.31
N GLY A 233 12.60 9.93 -1.43
CA GLY A 233 11.97 9.74 -2.73
C GLY A 233 12.93 9.71 -3.89
N THR A 234 12.44 9.20 -5.01
CA THR A 234 13.14 9.18 -6.29
C THR A 234 12.12 9.47 -7.38
N ILE A 235 12.35 10.55 -8.13
CA ILE A 235 11.53 10.92 -9.28
C ILE A 235 12.40 10.80 -10.51
N VAL A 236 12.09 9.85 -11.38
CA VAL A 236 12.81 9.63 -12.64
C VAL A 236 12.09 10.37 -13.75
N MET A 237 12.80 11.25 -14.44
CA MET A 237 12.28 12.03 -15.57
C MET A 237 12.67 11.38 -16.90
N LYS A 238 12.03 11.80 -18.00
CA LYS A 238 12.40 11.36 -19.35
C LYS A 238 13.82 11.70 -19.78
N ASN A 239 14.46 12.70 -19.15
CA ASN A 239 15.85 13.07 -19.40
C ASN A 239 16.43 13.96 -18.30
N ALA A 240 17.76 14.07 -18.28
CA ALA A 240 18.52 14.89 -17.33
C ALA A 240 18.16 16.38 -17.31
N LYS A 241 17.77 16.96 -18.46
CA LYS A 241 17.37 18.38 -18.51
C LYS A 241 16.07 18.62 -17.74
N LEU A 242 15.10 17.71 -17.90
CA LEU A 242 13.84 17.74 -17.15
C LEU A 242 14.06 17.48 -15.66
N ALA A 243 14.93 16.53 -15.31
CA ALA A 243 15.33 16.26 -13.93
C ALA A 243 15.94 17.50 -13.27
N ASN A 244 16.84 18.20 -13.96
CA ASN A 244 17.42 19.43 -13.44
C ASN A 244 16.36 20.53 -13.24
N SER A 245 15.42 20.69 -14.17
CA SER A 245 14.31 21.64 -14.02
C SER A 245 13.42 21.29 -12.82
N LEU A 246 13.07 20.01 -12.64
CA LEU A 246 12.31 19.54 -11.48
C LEU A 246 13.07 19.80 -10.18
N ASN A 247 14.38 19.50 -10.13
CA ASN A 247 15.21 19.76 -8.96
C ASN A 247 15.20 21.23 -8.54
N ILE A 248 15.28 22.15 -9.50
CA ILE A 248 15.18 23.60 -9.25
C ILE A 248 13.79 23.97 -8.74
N LEU A 249 12.73 23.42 -9.36
CA LEU A 249 11.35 23.66 -8.97
C LEU A 249 11.10 23.21 -7.52
N LEU A 250 11.48 21.97 -7.17
CA LEU A 250 11.30 21.40 -5.83
C LEU A 250 12.08 22.21 -4.78
N LYS A 251 13.34 22.56 -5.06
CA LYS A 251 14.14 23.42 -4.18
C LYS A 251 13.47 24.78 -3.95
N THR A 252 12.97 25.40 -5.02
CA THR A 252 12.33 26.72 -4.95
C THR A 252 11.02 26.66 -4.19
N SER A 253 10.19 25.64 -4.45
CA SER A 253 8.92 25.41 -3.76
C SER A 253 9.15 25.21 -2.26
N TYR A 254 10.08 24.33 -1.89
CA TYR A 254 10.45 24.06 -0.50
C TYR A 254 10.95 25.31 0.25
N ILE A 255 11.85 26.09 -0.39
CA ILE A 255 12.36 27.34 0.21
C ILE A 255 11.22 28.35 0.39
N SER A 256 10.33 28.47 -0.61
CA SER A 256 9.19 29.38 -0.56
C SER A 256 8.25 29.03 0.59
N GLU A 257 7.94 27.75 0.76
CA GLU A 257 7.08 27.24 1.82
C GLU A 257 7.70 27.49 3.21
N LYS A 258 8.98 27.15 3.41
CA LYS A 258 9.69 27.39 4.68
C LYS A 258 9.70 28.88 5.04
N ARG A 259 9.93 29.77 4.06
CA ARG A 259 9.88 31.22 4.27
C ARG A 259 8.49 31.71 4.64
N ARG A 260 7.45 31.26 3.93
CA ARG A 260 6.05 31.58 4.22
C ARG A 260 5.67 31.18 5.65
N ASN A 261 6.17 30.03 6.11
CA ASN A 261 5.90 29.48 7.43
C ASN A 261 6.90 29.93 8.52
N LYS A 262 7.85 30.83 8.20
CA LYS A 262 8.90 31.34 9.11
C LYS A 262 9.74 30.22 9.76
N LEU A 263 9.95 29.12 9.04
CA LEU A 263 10.75 27.99 9.48
C LEU A 263 12.22 28.14 9.03
N PRO A 264 13.19 27.61 9.79
CA PRO A 264 14.58 27.59 9.36
C PRO A 264 14.73 26.73 8.08
N LEU A 265 15.61 27.17 7.17
CA LEU A 265 15.85 26.46 5.91
C LEU A 265 16.69 25.18 6.08
N GLY A 266 17.51 25.10 7.13
CA GLY A 266 18.43 23.97 7.34
C GLY A 266 19.48 23.83 6.24
N ASP A 267 20.11 22.65 6.16
CA ASP A 267 21.00 22.29 5.05
C ASP A 267 20.18 21.71 3.89
N LEU A 268 20.01 22.50 2.83
CA LEU A 268 19.30 22.12 1.61
C LEU A 268 20.16 21.32 0.63
N THR A 269 21.48 21.27 0.87
CA THR A 269 22.46 20.74 -0.08
C THR A 269 22.24 19.25 -0.35
N ASN A 270 21.82 18.52 0.68
CA ASN A 270 21.59 17.08 0.61
C ASN A 270 20.10 16.71 0.47
N LEU A 271 19.19 17.68 0.57
CA LEU A 271 17.75 17.40 0.56
C LEU A 271 17.25 16.97 -0.81
N PHE A 272 17.75 17.62 -1.87
CA PHE A 272 17.39 17.33 -3.27
C PHE A 272 18.65 17.15 -4.10
N ILE A 273 18.91 15.91 -4.49
CA ILE A 273 20.11 15.48 -5.19
C ILE A 273 19.72 15.13 -6.63
N LEU A 274 20.43 15.71 -7.59
CA LEU A 274 20.28 15.37 -9.00
C LEU A 274 21.21 14.21 -9.33
N ASN A 275 20.66 13.13 -9.87
CA ASN A 275 21.41 11.95 -10.31
C ASN A 275 20.96 11.59 -11.73
N GLU A 276 21.75 12.00 -12.73
CA GLU A 276 21.42 11.83 -14.16
C GLU A 276 20.02 12.36 -14.52
N ASP A 277 19.07 11.47 -14.81
CA ASP A 277 17.68 11.75 -15.14
C ASP A 277 16.72 11.64 -13.94
N ALA A 278 17.26 11.44 -12.73
CA ALA A 278 16.49 11.32 -11.50
C ALA A 278 16.75 12.47 -10.51
N VAL A 279 15.72 12.80 -9.73
CA VAL A 279 15.83 13.66 -8.55
C VAL A 279 15.56 12.82 -7.31
N GLU A 280 16.54 12.75 -6.43
CA GLU A 280 16.45 12.08 -5.14
C GLU A 280 16.09 13.08 -4.05
N ILE A 281 15.07 12.74 -3.26
CA ILE A 281 14.68 13.46 -2.05
C ILE A 281 15.21 12.66 -0.87
N THR A 282 15.98 13.29 0.02
CA THR A 282 16.51 12.60 1.19
C THR A 282 16.23 13.35 2.48
N GLY A 283 15.59 12.68 3.43
CA GLY A 283 15.38 13.19 4.78
C GLY A 283 14.44 14.39 4.87
N MET A 284 13.48 14.54 3.96
CA MET A 284 12.56 15.67 4.02
C MET A 284 11.61 15.51 5.21
N ALA A 285 11.73 16.38 6.20
CA ALA A 285 10.82 16.39 7.33
C ALA A 285 9.38 16.66 6.87
N LEU A 286 8.47 15.77 7.25
CA LEU A 286 7.04 15.91 6.97
C LEU A 286 6.38 16.79 8.03
N SER A 287 5.53 17.71 7.59
CA SER A 287 4.62 18.44 8.48
C SER A 287 3.50 17.53 8.98
N GLN A 288 2.87 17.89 10.10
CA GLN A 288 1.72 17.13 10.59
C GLN A 288 0.55 17.11 9.60
N ALA A 289 0.35 18.17 8.83
CA ALA A 289 -0.67 18.20 7.79
C ALA A 289 -0.39 17.15 6.70
N GLN A 290 0.87 16.99 6.28
CA GLN A 290 1.27 15.96 5.31
C GLN A 290 1.10 14.56 5.87
N LEU A 291 1.46 14.32 7.14
CA LEU A 291 1.28 13.03 7.80
C LEU A 291 -0.21 12.65 7.89
N VAL A 292 -1.06 13.60 8.28
CA VAL A 292 -2.52 13.42 8.28
C VAL A 292 -3.05 13.15 6.86
N GLY A 293 -2.51 13.82 5.84
CA GLY A 293 -2.86 13.56 4.44
C GLY A 293 -2.56 12.12 4.02
N PHE A 294 -1.36 11.61 4.33
CA PHE A 294 -0.99 10.22 4.06
C PHE A 294 -1.86 9.23 4.82
N SER A 295 -2.15 9.52 6.10
CA SER A 295 -3.06 8.73 6.92
C SER A 295 -4.43 8.63 6.29
N ARG A 296 -5.05 9.77 5.98
CA ARG A 296 -6.40 9.86 5.42
C ARG A 296 -6.50 9.14 4.09
N MET A 297 -5.47 9.25 3.24
CA MET A 297 -5.44 8.51 1.99
C MET A 297 -5.45 7.00 2.24
N PHE A 298 -4.66 6.50 3.19
CA PHE A 298 -4.66 5.08 3.52
C PHE A 298 -5.99 4.65 4.13
N ASP A 299 -6.56 5.46 5.03
CA ASP A 299 -7.86 5.19 5.64
C ASP A 299 -8.96 5.15 4.58
N VAL A 300 -8.98 6.08 3.62
CA VAL A 300 -9.90 6.07 2.48
C VAL A 300 -9.72 4.81 1.64
N LEU A 301 -8.49 4.49 1.24
CA LEU A 301 -8.21 3.28 0.46
C LEU A 301 -8.66 2.02 1.18
N PHE A 302 -8.51 2.01 2.50
CA PHE A 302 -8.89 0.88 3.32
C PHE A 302 -10.40 0.81 3.58
N GLN A 303 -11.09 1.94 3.72
CA GLN A 303 -12.56 2.00 3.81
C GLN A 303 -13.21 1.64 2.47
N THR A 304 -12.64 2.09 1.36
CA THR A 304 -13.07 1.70 0.02
C THR A 304 -12.76 0.21 -0.26
N ALA A 305 -11.63 -0.32 0.23
CA ALA A 305 -11.29 -1.75 0.22
C ALA A 305 -12.12 -2.60 1.19
N GLY A 306 -12.59 -2.01 2.28
CA GLY A 306 -13.37 -2.63 3.34
C GLY A 306 -14.87 -2.42 3.20
N GLY A 307 -15.34 -1.84 2.10
CA GLY A 307 -16.77 -1.68 1.79
C GLY A 307 -17.56 -0.81 2.79
N SER A 308 -16.91 0.03 3.60
CA SER A 308 -17.59 0.84 4.63
C SER A 308 -18.13 2.17 4.12
N ASP A 309 -17.64 2.68 2.99
CA ASP A 309 -18.15 3.91 2.39
C ASP A 309 -17.96 3.94 0.86
N GLN A 310 -19.07 3.98 0.12
CA GLN A 310 -19.08 4.10 -1.35
C GLN A 310 -18.82 5.55 -1.83
N HIS A 311 -18.66 6.50 -0.90
CA HIS A 311 -18.53 7.93 -1.19
C HIS A 311 -17.42 8.59 -0.37
N ALA A 312 -16.23 7.99 -0.36
CA ALA A 312 -15.05 8.62 0.23
C ALA A 312 -14.60 9.80 -0.65
N ASN A 313 -15.28 10.95 -0.53
CA ASN A 313 -14.83 12.22 -1.07
C ASN A 313 -13.63 12.70 -0.25
N LEU A 314 -12.51 13.00 -0.93
CA LEU A 314 -11.35 13.68 -0.36
C LEU A 314 -11.64 15.16 -0.12
#